data_AF-U2H920-F1
#
_entry.id   AF-U2H920-F1
#
_cell.length_a   1.000
_cell.length_b   1.000
_cell.length_c   1.000
_cell.angle_alpha   90.00
_cell.angle_beta   90.00
_cell.angle_gamma   90.00
#
_symmetry.space_group_name_H-M   'P 1'
#
loop_
_entity.id
_entity.type
_entity.pdbx_description
1 polymer ?
#
loop_
_entity_poly.entity_id
_entity_poly.type
_entity_poly.pdbx_seq_one_letter_code
_entity_poly.pdbx_strand_id
1 'polypeptide(L)'
;MNVLRFAVATAAAALLSPAFAQTDAAAPEPGLTRAEVIAQLKQAYLDGELPTNDGNYPPSAETRARNRELVQAASPSWLARTPRAPQTAAQQ
;
A
#
# COMPACT_ATOMS: atom_id res chain seq x y z
N MET A 1 10.99 -0.24 75.61
CA MET A 1 9.88 -1.20 75.39
C MET A 1 9.89 -1.57 73.91
N ASN A 2 10.10 -2.86 73.60
CA ASN A 2 10.37 -3.36 72.25
C ASN A 2 9.12 -3.35 71.37
N VAL A 3 9.28 -2.90 70.12
CA VAL A 3 8.26 -2.95 69.07
C VAL A 3 8.30 -4.31 68.34
N LEU A 4 7.21 -5.07 68.37
CA LEU A 4 7.05 -6.31 67.60
C LEU A 4 6.41 -6.01 66.24
N ARG A 5 7.07 -6.47 65.18
CA ARG A 5 6.70 -6.26 63.77
C ARG A 5 5.78 -7.39 63.31
N PHE A 6 4.62 -7.06 62.75
CA PHE A 6 3.78 -8.03 62.04
C PHE A 6 4.26 -8.15 60.59
N ALA A 7 4.74 -9.33 60.21
CA ALA A 7 5.06 -9.66 58.83
C ALA A 7 3.78 -10.16 58.13
N VAL A 8 3.29 -9.40 57.16
CA VAL A 8 2.22 -9.85 56.25
C VAL A 8 2.89 -10.39 54.99
N ALA A 9 2.83 -11.71 54.81
CA ALA A 9 3.23 -12.37 53.57
C ALA A 9 2.16 -12.10 52.50
N THR A 10 2.49 -11.28 51.50
CA THR A 10 1.69 -11.13 50.28
C THR A 10 2.34 -11.93 49.17
N ALA A 11 1.59 -12.92 48.66
CA ALA A 11 1.95 -13.76 47.53
C ALA A 11 2.06 -12.90 46.26
N ALA A 12 3.22 -12.92 45.60
CA ALA A 12 3.40 -12.29 44.29
C ALA A 12 3.20 -13.33 43.18
N ALA A 13 2.23 -13.04 42.32
CA ALA A 13 1.75 -13.88 41.23
C ALA A 13 2.86 -14.24 40.22
N ALA A 14 2.71 -15.43 39.64
CA ALA A 14 3.60 -15.99 38.63
C ALA A 14 3.86 -15.01 37.47
N LEU A 15 5.15 -14.80 37.19
CA LEU A 15 5.65 -14.08 36.03
C LEU A 15 5.29 -14.84 34.76
N LEU A 16 4.11 -14.57 34.19
CA LEU A 16 3.81 -14.92 32.81
C LEU A 16 4.60 -13.96 31.92
N SER A 17 5.85 -14.31 31.61
CA SER A 17 6.63 -13.61 30.59
C SER A 17 5.92 -13.76 29.26
N PRO A 18 5.45 -12.68 28.62
CA PRO A 18 4.97 -12.79 27.26
C PRO A 18 6.21 -13.05 26.37
N ALA A 19 6.33 -14.28 25.87
CA ALA A 19 7.31 -14.62 24.85
C ALA A 19 6.83 -14.07 23.49
N PHE A 20 6.91 -12.75 23.31
CA PHE A 20 6.78 -12.17 21.98
C PHE A 20 8.07 -12.47 21.21
N ALA A 21 7.95 -13.07 20.03
CA ALA A 21 9.07 -13.20 19.12
C ALA A 21 9.49 -11.78 18.70
N GLN A 22 10.64 -11.32 19.20
CA GLN A 22 11.24 -10.06 18.81
C GLN A 22 11.76 -10.24 17.37
N THR A 23 10.90 -9.98 16.40
CA THR A 23 11.32 -9.88 15.01
C THR A 23 12.01 -8.54 14.84
N ASP A 24 13.24 -8.56 14.33
CA ASP A 24 13.97 -7.36 13.85
C ASP A 24 13.32 -6.84 12.55
N ALA A 25 11.99 -6.83 12.51
CA ALA A 25 11.22 -6.29 11.41
C ALA A 25 11.25 -4.77 11.59
N ALA A 26 12.01 -4.11 10.71
CA ALA A 26 11.87 -2.68 10.51
C ALA A 26 10.38 -2.34 10.39
N ALA A 27 9.97 -1.20 10.95
CA ALA A 27 8.60 -0.72 10.80
C ALA A 27 8.23 -0.77 9.31
N PRO A 28 7.07 -1.33 8.94
CA PRO A 28 6.69 -1.42 7.53
C PRO A 28 6.71 -0.01 6.93
N GLU A 29 7.41 0.13 5.81
CA GLU A 29 7.43 1.37 5.06
C GLU A 29 5.98 1.83 4.81
N PRO A 30 5.67 3.13 4.96
CA PRO A 30 4.35 3.64 4.69
C PRO A 30 3.95 3.25 3.26
N GLY A 31 2.91 2.43 3.15
CA GLY A 31 2.35 2.05 1.86
C GLY A 31 1.79 3.27 1.12
N LEU A 32 1.53 3.06 -0.17
CA LEU A 32 0.98 4.12 -1.02
C LEU A 32 -0.40 4.58 -0.51
N THR A 33 -0.60 5.89 -0.42
CA THR A 33 -1.88 6.46 -0.07
C THR A 33 -2.91 6.18 -1.16
N ARG A 34 -4.20 6.17 -0.80
CA ARG A 34 -5.29 6.00 -1.78
C ARG A 34 -5.24 7.03 -2.91
N ALA A 35 -4.83 8.27 -2.60
CA ALA A 35 -4.73 9.33 -3.59
C ALA A 35 -3.65 9.04 -4.63
N GLU A 36 -2.49 8.56 -4.18
CA GLU A 36 -1.38 8.15 -5.04
C GLU A 36 -1.73 6.91 -5.86
N VAL A 37 -2.42 5.91 -5.30
CA VAL A 37 -2.90 4.74 -6.06
C VAL A 37 -3.81 5.19 -7.21
N ILE A 38 -4.75 6.09 -6.93
CA ILE A 38 -5.65 6.65 -7.95
C ILE A 38 -4.86 7.41 -9.02
N ALA A 39 -3.82 8.16 -8.65
CA ALA A 39 -2.96 8.86 -9.60
C ALA A 39 -2.22 7.88 -10.53
N GLN A 40 -1.66 6.80 -9.98
CA GLN A 40 -0.97 5.77 -10.76
C GLN A 40 -1.92 5.03 -11.70
N LEU A 41 -3.12 4.67 -11.24
CA LEU A 41 -4.13 4.03 -12.08
C LEU A 41 -4.53 4.90 -13.27
N LYS A 42 -4.69 6.21 -13.05
CA LYS A 42 -4.99 7.15 -14.13
C LYS A 42 -3.85 7.20 -15.15
N GLN A 43 -2.59 7.20 -14.72
CA GLN A 43 -1.46 7.11 -15.66
C GLN A 43 -1.48 5.79 -16.42
N ALA A 44 -1.71 4.65 -15.75
CA ALA A 44 -1.78 3.35 -16.42
C ALA A 44 -2.88 3.28 -17.51
N TYR A 45 -4.02 3.94 -17.30
CA TYR A 45 -5.03 4.13 -18.36
C TYR A 45 -4.51 4.97 -19.53
N LEU A 46 -3.80 6.07 -19.24
CA LEU A 46 -3.22 6.94 -20.28
C LEU A 46 -2.11 6.28 -21.08
N ASP A 47 -1.35 5.37 -20.46
CA ASP A 47 -0.29 4.61 -21.11
C ASP A 47 -0.85 3.42 -21.92
N GLY A 48 -2.07 2.99 -21.57
CA GLY A 48 -2.78 1.86 -22.18
C GLY A 48 -2.43 0.51 -21.57
N GLU A 49 -1.81 0.50 -20.40
CA GLU A 49 -1.35 -0.71 -19.70
C GLU A 49 -2.49 -1.52 -19.09
N LEU A 50 -3.61 -0.86 -18.76
CA LEU A 50 -4.75 -1.56 -18.16
C LEU A 50 -5.53 -2.34 -19.23
N PRO A 51 -5.63 -3.67 -19.11
CA PRO A 51 -6.37 -4.48 -20.06
C PRO A 51 -7.88 -4.25 -19.90
N THR A 52 -8.62 -4.42 -20.99
CA THR A 52 -10.09 -4.32 -21.00
C THR A 52 -10.78 -5.64 -20.60
N ASN A 53 -10.02 -6.73 -20.44
CA ASN A 53 -10.47 -8.04 -19.99
C ASN A 53 -9.37 -8.75 -19.17
N ASP A 54 -9.76 -9.77 -18.41
CA ASP A 54 -8.89 -10.43 -17.42
C ASP A 54 -7.82 -11.36 -18.03
N GLY A 55 -7.81 -11.57 -19.35
CA GLY A 55 -6.94 -12.55 -20.03
C GLY A 55 -5.76 -11.97 -20.80
N ASN A 56 -5.62 -10.64 -20.87
CA ASN A 56 -4.67 -9.98 -21.77
C ASN A 56 -3.64 -9.15 -21.00
N TYR A 57 -2.98 -9.78 -20.02
CA TYR A 57 -1.91 -9.15 -19.23
C TYR A 57 -0.61 -9.96 -19.26
N PRO A 58 0.56 -9.34 -19.53
CA PRO A 58 0.72 -7.93 -19.93
C PRO A 58 0.23 -7.68 -21.37
N PRO A 59 -0.35 -6.50 -21.68
CA PRO A 59 -0.90 -6.23 -23.00
C PRO A 59 0.20 -6.08 -24.06
N SER A 60 -0.11 -6.56 -25.28
CA SER A 60 0.74 -6.30 -26.46
C SER A 60 0.81 -4.80 -26.78
N ALA A 61 1.83 -4.37 -27.52
CA ALA A 61 1.97 -2.97 -27.92
C ALA A 61 0.76 -2.45 -28.73
N GLU A 62 0.19 -3.29 -29.59
CA GLU A 62 -1.03 -3.00 -30.34
C GLU A 62 -2.24 -2.85 -29.40
N THR A 63 -2.37 -3.74 -28.42
CA THR A 63 -3.41 -3.63 -27.39
C THR A 63 -3.27 -2.31 -26.62
N ARG A 64 -2.05 -1.93 -26.23
CA ARG A 64 -1.82 -0.66 -25.52
C ARG A 64 -2.22 0.54 -26.37
N ALA A 65 -1.88 0.54 -27.66
CA ALA A 65 -2.31 1.60 -28.58
C ALA A 65 -3.84 1.70 -28.65
N ARG A 66 -4.52 0.56 -28.81
CA ARG A 66 -5.99 0.50 -28.79
C ARG A 66 -6.58 0.97 -27.47
N ASN A 67 -6.00 0.60 -26.34
CA ASN A 67 -6.48 1.02 -25.02
C ASN A 67 -6.41 2.54 -24.84
N ARG A 68 -5.32 3.19 -25.31
CA ARG A 68 -5.21 4.64 -25.29
C ARG A 68 -6.29 5.32 -26.14
N GLU A 69 -6.57 4.78 -27.32
CA GLU A 69 -7.65 5.26 -28.19
C GLU A 69 -9.01 5.12 -27.49
N LEU A 70 -9.27 4.00 -26.82
CA LEU A 70 -10.52 3.78 -26.09
C LEU A 70 -10.69 4.77 -24.92
N VAL A 71 -9.63 5.06 -24.16
CA VAL A 71 -9.67 6.04 -23.07
C VAL A 71 -9.96 7.45 -23.62
N GLN A 72 -9.32 7.82 -24.73
CA GLN A 72 -9.59 9.10 -25.40
C GLN A 72 -11.03 9.18 -25.91
N ALA A 73 -11.51 8.14 -26.59
CA ALA A 73 -12.87 8.08 -27.13
C ALA A 73 -13.94 8.10 -26.04
N ALA A 74 -13.72 7.40 -24.92
CA ALA A 74 -14.62 7.42 -23.78
C ALA A 74 -14.62 8.76 -23.03
N SER A 75 -13.51 9.53 -23.13
CA SER A 75 -13.35 10.85 -22.50
C SER A 75 -13.88 10.90 -21.06
N PRO A 76 -13.37 10.04 -20.15
CA PRO A 76 -13.93 9.93 -18.82
C PRO A 76 -13.72 11.22 -18.03
N SER A 77 -14.63 11.54 -17.11
CA SER A 77 -14.63 12.83 -16.38
C SER A 77 -13.38 13.06 -15.51
N TRP A 78 -12.57 12.03 -15.25
CA TRP A 78 -11.30 12.16 -14.55
C TRP A 78 -10.15 12.59 -15.47
N LEU A 79 -10.27 12.39 -16.79
CA LEU A 79 -9.25 12.70 -17.78
C LEU A 79 -8.90 14.19 -17.77
N ALA A 80 -9.91 15.05 -17.80
CA ALA A 80 -9.75 16.51 -17.75
C ALA A 80 -9.07 17.02 -16.46
N ARG A 81 -9.12 16.22 -15.38
CA ARG A 81 -8.57 16.56 -14.06
C ARG A 81 -7.24 15.88 -13.77
N THR A 82 -6.69 15.15 -14.72
CA THR A 82 -5.43 14.43 -14.56
C THR A 82 -4.35 15.20 -15.31
N PRO A 83 -3.46 15.93 -14.60
CA PRO A 83 -2.26 16.47 -15.22
C PRO A 83 -1.49 15.29 -15.82
N ARG A 84 -0.97 15.45 -17.04
CA ARG A 84 0.00 14.48 -17.57
C ARG A 84 1.22 14.57 -16.66
N ALA A 85 1.43 13.56 -15.82
CA ALA A 85 2.64 13.52 -15.01
C ALA A 85 3.83 13.43 -15.97
N PRO A 86 4.95 14.12 -15.69
CA PRO A 86 6.20 13.75 -16.32
C PRO A 86 6.42 12.28 -15.98
N GLN A 87 6.63 11.45 -17.00
CA GLN A 87 6.98 10.05 -16.86
C GLN A 87 8.27 10.01 -16.05
N THR A 88 8.17 9.89 -14.71
CA THR A 88 9.34 9.60 -13.89
C THR A 88 9.82 8.26 -14.37
N ALA A 89 11.00 8.27 -14.98
CA ALA A 89 11.74 7.12 -15.42
C ALA A 89 11.78 6.08 -14.29
N ALA A 90 10.83 5.16 -14.27
CA ALA A 90 10.91 3.91 -13.55
C ALA A 90 11.80 3.00 -14.38
N GLN A 91 13.09 3.34 -14.41
CA GLN A 91 14.19 2.52 -14.91
C GLN A 91 15.39 2.92 -14.06
N GLN A 92 15.58 2.26 -12.91
CA GLN A 92 16.84 1.66 -12.43
C GLN A 92 16.51 0.68 -11.31
#